data_AF-A0A1Q5QY38-F1
#
_entry.id   AF-A0A1Q5QY38-F1
#
_cell.length_a   1.000
_cell.length_b   1.000
_cell.length_c   1.000
_cell.angle_alpha   90.00
_cell.angle_beta   90.00
_cell.angle_gamma   90.00
#
_symmetry.space_group_name_H-M   'P 1'
#
loop_
_entity.id
_entity.type
_entity.pdbx_description
1 polymer ?
#
loop_
_entity_poly.entity_id
_entity_poly.type
_entity_poly.pdbx_seq_one_letter_code
_entity_poly.pdbx_strand_id
1 'polypeptide(L)'
;MPSFRDCLNSAVAQGAISKEEAAQLNDRFQTEFAQARMSLGDDAAAAAAKARLEADLRAEAIERRRRVLLQDAAQDRLAEYVSGYRGLDGKADVFDAVLNLIENHGFAGTSSMAGRQKAIVSLVHGQLADVLSAFRKSTLTGRRFNRPLLTDVVREALGDATGKPEAKAMAGAVQDVFETLRQRFNAAGGAIGKIEGGYLPQFHDARALLNAGKQAWKDFIRPLLDVERMRDPLTGEKLTPARLEQSLDAAFDTVTTDGWADRTAQRTPQGRAGMLAAQRADHRFLHFKDADGWLKYNEQFGKGDPLKAIFEHVNGMARDIAAMEQ
;
A
#
# COMPACT_ATOMS: atom_id res chain seq x y z
N MET A 1 -37.22 -7.65 17.23
CA MET A 1 -35.89 -7.27 17.79
C MET A 1 -35.56 -5.87 17.29
N PRO A 2 -34.89 -5.01 18.08
CA PRO A 2 -34.42 -3.71 17.58
C PRO A 2 -33.56 -3.91 16.33
N SER A 3 -33.71 -3.02 15.34
CA SER A 3 -32.90 -3.07 14.13
C SER A 3 -31.44 -2.73 14.47
N PHE A 4 -30.50 -3.15 13.62
CA PHE A 4 -29.09 -2.79 13.81
C PHE A 4 -28.88 -1.26 13.91
N ARG A 5 -29.66 -0.50 13.14
CA ARG A 5 -29.65 0.96 13.17
C ARG A 5 -30.11 1.52 14.52
N ASP A 6 -31.09 0.91 15.17
CA ASP A 6 -31.55 1.33 16.49
C ASP A 6 -30.46 1.10 17.55
N CYS A 7 -29.72 -0.01 17.45
CA CYS A 7 -28.57 -0.28 18.31
C CYS A 7 -27.48 0.78 18.15
N LEU A 8 -27.14 1.15 16.91
CA LEU A 8 -26.14 2.19 16.63
C LEU A 8 -26.59 3.57 17.14
N ASN A 9 -27.85 3.94 16.93
CA ASN A 9 -28.40 5.20 17.44
C ASN A 9 -28.35 5.26 18.97
N SER A 10 -28.62 4.14 19.65
CA SER A 10 -28.50 4.03 21.10
C SER A 10 -27.05 4.18 21.57
N ALA A 11 -26.08 3.56 20.87
CA ALA A 11 -24.66 3.71 21.17
C ALA A 11 -24.17 5.16 21.01
N VAL A 12 -24.65 5.88 19.99
CA VAL A 12 -24.40 7.32 19.83
C VAL A 12 -25.00 8.12 20.99
N ALA A 13 -26.25 7.85 21.37
CA ALA A 13 -26.91 8.56 22.47
C ALA A 13 -26.19 8.34 23.81
N GLN A 14 -25.56 7.18 23.99
CA GLN A 14 -24.73 6.85 25.15
C GLN A 14 -23.30 7.40 25.07
N GLY A 15 -22.92 8.02 23.95
CA GLY A 15 -21.56 8.54 23.72
C GLY A 15 -20.51 7.46 23.50
N ALA A 16 -20.91 6.21 23.24
CA ALA A 16 -19.99 5.09 23.01
C ALA A 16 -19.30 5.18 21.63
N ILE A 17 -19.98 5.75 20.64
CA ILE A 17 -19.46 5.98 19.27
C ILE A 17 -19.91 7.35 18.75
N SER A 18 -19.18 7.88 17.77
CA SER A 18 -19.56 9.12 17.08
C SER A 18 -20.70 8.91 16.09
N LYS A 19 -21.36 10.00 15.67
CA LYS A 19 -22.41 9.95 14.63
C LYS A 19 -21.84 9.48 13.29
N GLU A 20 -20.65 9.94 12.97
CA GLU A 20 -19.92 9.57 11.76
C GLU A 20 -19.57 8.08 11.76
N GLU A 21 -19.07 7.56 12.88
CA GLU A 21 -18.75 6.14 13.06
C GLU A 21 -20.01 5.26 12.98
N ALA A 22 -21.12 5.68 13.60
CA ALA A 22 -22.40 5.00 13.46
C ALA A 22 -22.88 4.94 11.99
N ALA A 23 -22.72 6.03 11.24
CA ALA A 23 -23.08 6.06 9.82
C ALA A 23 -22.21 5.09 9.00
N GLN A 24 -20.89 5.06 9.24
CA GLN A 24 -19.96 4.15 8.58
C GLN A 24 -20.26 2.67 8.90
N LEU A 25 -20.50 2.35 10.18
CA LEU A 25 -20.87 0.99 10.60
C LEU A 25 -22.20 0.54 9.99
N ASN A 26 -23.18 1.45 9.91
CA ASN A 26 -24.43 1.15 9.23
C ASN A 26 -24.21 0.90 7.73
N ASP A 27 -23.42 1.70 7.04
CA ASP A 27 -23.12 1.52 5.60
C ASP A 27 -22.43 0.18 5.32
N ARG A 28 -21.42 -0.17 6.13
CA ARG A 28 -20.77 -1.49 6.09
C ARG A 28 -21.78 -2.62 6.30
N PHE A 29 -22.61 -2.53 7.33
CA PHE A 29 -23.65 -3.53 7.59
C PHE A 29 -24.63 -3.67 6.42
N GLN A 30 -25.10 -2.56 5.84
CA GLN A 30 -26.04 -2.61 4.71
C GLN A 30 -25.41 -3.24 3.47
N THR A 31 -24.12 -3.01 3.25
CA THR A 31 -23.36 -3.62 2.16
C THR A 31 -23.27 -5.14 2.34
N GLU A 32 -22.85 -5.60 3.52
CA GLU A 32 -22.80 -7.02 3.87
C GLU A 32 -24.18 -7.68 3.78
N PHE A 33 -25.20 -6.99 4.27
CA PHE A 33 -26.58 -7.44 4.22
C PHE A 33 -27.07 -7.60 2.78
N ALA A 34 -26.84 -6.60 1.92
CA ALA A 34 -27.25 -6.63 0.52
C ALA A 34 -26.58 -7.78 -0.24
N GLN A 35 -25.28 -8.03 0.00
CA GLN A 35 -24.59 -9.18 -0.59
C GLN A 35 -25.16 -10.51 -0.08
N ALA A 36 -25.26 -10.68 1.23
CA ALA A 36 -25.75 -11.92 1.82
C ALA A 36 -27.18 -12.24 1.36
N ARG A 37 -28.01 -11.21 1.13
CA ARG A 37 -29.37 -11.33 0.60
C ARG A 37 -29.43 -11.85 -0.85
N MET A 38 -28.34 -11.78 -1.61
CA MET A 38 -28.30 -12.35 -2.98
C MET A 38 -28.40 -13.88 -2.97
N SER A 39 -28.02 -14.53 -1.87
CA SER A 39 -28.01 -15.99 -1.74
C SER A 39 -28.81 -16.51 -0.54
N LEU A 40 -29.18 -15.62 0.40
CA LEU A 40 -29.89 -15.94 1.64
C LEU A 40 -31.20 -15.16 1.76
N GLY A 41 -32.15 -15.66 2.56
CA GLY A 41 -33.33 -14.87 2.97
C GLY A 41 -32.98 -13.78 3.97
N ASP A 42 -33.83 -12.76 4.09
CA ASP A 42 -33.56 -11.53 4.87
C ASP A 42 -33.04 -11.78 6.29
N ASP A 43 -33.66 -12.68 7.06
CA ASP A 43 -33.20 -12.94 8.44
C ASP A 43 -31.81 -13.58 8.49
N ALA A 44 -31.52 -14.52 7.59
CA ALA A 44 -30.23 -15.18 7.48
C ALA A 44 -29.15 -14.22 6.96
N ALA A 45 -29.50 -13.36 5.99
CA ALA A 45 -28.62 -12.31 5.49
C ALA A 45 -28.26 -11.30 6.59
N ALA A 46 -29.23 -10.89 7.41
CA ALA A 46 -29.00 -9.97 8.52
C ALA A 46 -28.09 -10.57 9.59
N ALA A 47 -28.26 -11.87 9.90
CA ALA A 47 -27.39 -12.57 10.83
C ALA A 47 -25.96 -12.72 10.27
N ALA A 48 -25.81 -13.10 9.00
CA ALA A 48 -24.52 -13.23 8.35
C ALA A 48 -23.76 -11.90 8.30
N ALA A 49 -24.45 -10.82 7.93
CA ALA A 49 -23.88 -9.48 7.87
C ALA A 49 -23.40 -8.97 9.25
N LYS A 50 -24.18 -9.24 10.31
CA LYS A 50 -23.75 -8.92 11.69
C LYS A 50 -22.50 -9.69 12.08
N ALA A 51 -22.47 -11.00 11.81
CA ALA A 51 -21.34 -11.86 12.16
C ALA A 51 -20.06 -11.44 11.42
N ARG A 52 -20.17 -11.07 10.14
CA ARG A 52 -19.04 -10.58 9.35
C ARG A 52 -18.52 -9.24 9.88
N LEU A 53 -19.42 -8.28 10.08
CA LEU A 53 -19.04 -6.97 10.64
C LEU A 53 -18.38 -7.11 12.02
N GLU A 54 -18.89 -7.98 12.88
CA GLU A 54 -18.29 -8.24 14.18
C GLU A 54 -16.88 -8.85 14.05
N ALA A 55 -16.69 -9.81 13.15
CA ALA A 55 -15.39 -10.41 12.89
C ALA A 55 -14.37 -9.38 12.40
N ASP A 56 -14.78 -8.51 11.47
CA ASP A 56 -13.93 -7.45 10.93
C ASP A 56 -13.55 -6.44 12.01
N LEU A 57 -14.51 -5.98 12.83
CA LEU A 57 -14.24 -5.05 13.93
C LEU A 57 -13.30 -5.64 14.98
N ARG A 58 -13.42 -6.94 15.27
CA ARG A 58 -12.49 -7.65 16.17
C ARG A 58 -11.08 -7.69 15.58
N ALA A 59 -10.95 -7.99 14.28
CA ALA A 59 -9.66 -8.01 13.59
C ALA A 59 -9.01 -6.61 13.58
N GLU A 60 -9.78 -5.57 13.27
CA GLU A 60 -9.34 -4.17 13.31
C GLU A 60 -8.90 -3.76 14.72
N ALA A 61 -9.62 -4.17 15.76
CA ALA A 61 -9.27 -3.86 17.15
C ALA A 61 -7.95 -4.54 17.58
N ILE A 62 -7.74 -5.80 17.19
CA ILE A 62 -6.48 -6.52 17.43
C ILE A 62 -5.32 -5.81 16.74
N GLU A 63 -5.49 -5.47 15.46
CA GLU A 63 -4.46 -4.80 14.68
C GLU A 63 -4.16 -3.39 15.20
N ARG A 64 -5.20 -2.63 15.61
CA ARG A 64 -5.04 -1.32 16.24
C ARG A 64 -4.23 -1.44 17.54
N ARG A 65 -4.54 -2.42 18.39
CA ARG A 65 -3.80 -2.67 19.63
C ARG A 65 -2.34 -3.02 19.34
N ARG A 66 -2.08 -3.88 18.34
CA ARG A 66 -0.73 -4.24 17.92
C ARG A 66 0.08 -3.01 17.50
N ARG A 67 -0.51 -2.14 16.67
CA ARG A 67 0.14 -0.89 16.22
C ARG A 67 0.47 0.05 17.37
N VAL A 68 -0.45 0.23 18.32
CA VAL A 68 -0.21 1.06 19.51
C VAL A 68 0.99 0.53 20.29
N LEU A 69 1.06 -0.79 20.55
CA LEU A 69 2.19 -1.39 21.27
C LEU A 69 3.53 -1.25 20.54
N LEU A 70 3.54 -1.40 19.21
CA LEU A 70 4.75 -1.20 18.40
C LEU A 70 5.21 0.25 18.43
N GLN A 71 4.26 1.20 18.35
CA GLN A 71 4.55 2.62 18.41
C GLN A 71 5.05 3.05 19.79
N ASP A 72 4.44 2.55 20.86
CA ASP A 72 4.85 2.82 22.25
C ASP A 72 6.29 2.35 22.49
N ALA A 73 6.59 1.10 22.10
CA ALA A 73 7.94 0.55 22.18
C ALA A 73 8.96 1.34 21.33
N ALA A 74 8.55 1.91 20.20
CA ALA A 74 9.42 2.79 19.41
C ALA A 74 9.63 4.13 20.12
N GLN A 75 8.57 4.74 20.64
CA GLN A 75 8.64 6.00 21.38
C GLN A 75 9.55 5.89 22.61
N ASP A 76 9.49 4.80 23.36
CA ASP A 76 10.36 4.55 24.51
C ASP A 76 11.84 4.52 24.09
N ARG A 77 12.19 3.76 23.05
CA ARG A 77 13.58 3.70 22.52
C ARG A 77 14.08 5.07 22.06
N LEU A 78 13.23 5.81 21.36
CA LEU A 78 13.59 7.15 20.86
C LEU A 78 13.76 8.14 22.02
N ALA A 79 12.88 8.10 23.02
CA ALA A 79 12.96 8.95 24.20
C ALA A 79 14.22 8.64 25.04
N GLU A 80 14.54 7.37 25.23
CA GLU A 80 15.77 6.93 25.90
C GLU A 80 17.01 7.44 25.16
N TYR A 81 17.06 7.26 23.84
CA TYR A 81 18.18 7.73 23.03
C TYR A 81 18.34 9.26 23.10
N VAL A 82 17.26 10.00 22.88
CA VAL A 82 17.30 11.47 22.84
C VAL A 82 17.67 12.07 24.20
N SER A 83 17.14 11.52 25.30
CA SER A 83 17.46 12.00 26.65
C SER A 83 18.87 11.60 27.11
N GLY A 84 19.35 10.43 26.67
CA GLY A 84 20.67 9.90 26.99
C GLY A 84 21.80 10.46 26.14
N TYR A 85 21.52 10.98 24.94
CA TYR A 85 22.54 11.43 24.01
C TYR A 85 23.40 12.56 24.58
N ARG A 86 24.71 12.47 24.36
CA ARG A 86 25.68 13.51 24.69
C ARG A 86 26.52 13.82 23.46
N GLY A 87 26.68 15.10 23.16
CA GLY A 87 27.53 15.59 22.09
C GLY A 87 29.02 15.36 22.39
N LEU A 88 29.89 15.76 21.45
CA LEU A 88 31.35 15.62 21.59
C LEU A 88 31.92 16.37 22.82
N ASP A 89 31.22 17.41 23.28
CA ASP A 89 31.58 18.18 24.47
C ASP A 89 31.02 17.58 25.78
N GLY A 90 30.38 16.41 25.71
CA GLY A 90 29.80 15.70 26.84
C GLY A 90 28.47 16.27 27.34
N LYS A 91 27.91 17.30 26.70
CA LYS A 91 26.64 17.91 27.10
C LYS A 91 25.44 17.28 26.40
N ALA A 92 24.27 17.43 26.97
CA ALA A 92 23.02 17.00 26.34
C ALA A 92 22.78 17.80 25.05
N ASP A 93 22.54 17.10 23.95
CA ASP A 93 22.24 17.70 22.65
C ASP A 93 21.07 16.98 21.99
N VAL A 94 19.86 17.47 22.25
CA VAL A 94 18.63 16.90 21.71
C VAL A 94 18.56 17.07 20.19
N PHE A 95 19.13 18.15 19.65
CA PHE A 95 19.06 18.42 18.23
C PHE A 95 19.90 17.42 17.45
N ASP A 96 21.16 17.23 17.85
CA ASP A 96 22.04 16.23 17.23
C ASP A 96 21.51 14.81 17.46
N ALA A 97 20.92 14.51 18.62
CA ALA A 97 20.27 13.23 18.84
C ALA A 97 19.15 12.96 17.82
N VAL A 98 18.26 13.93 17.60
CA VAL A 98 17.17 13.77 16.62
C VAL A 98 17.72 13.68 15.19
N LEU A 99 18.73 14.48 14.83
CA LEU A 99 19.37 14.37 13.52
C LEU A 99 19.98 12.98 13.29
N ASN A 100 20.65 12.43 14.31
CA ASN A 100 21.23 11.09 14.24
C ASN A 100 20.19 9.98 14.03
N LEU A 101 18.95 10.16 14.49
CA LEU A 101 17.85 9.22 14.22
C LEU A 101 17.38 9.29 12.75
N ILE A 102 17.51 10.46 12.11
CA ILE A 102 17.15 10.65 10.70
C ILE A 102 18.25 10.09 9.79
N GLU A 103 19.48 10.55 10.00
CA GLU A 103 20.64 10.13 9.22
C GLU A 103 21.91 10.16 10.08
N ASN A 104 22.67 9.06 10.03
CA ASN A 104 24.01 8.97 10.60
C ASN A 104 24.82 7.90 9.85
N HIS A 105 26.14 7.89 10.06
CA HIS A 105 27.06 6.95 9.41
C HIS A 105 27.71 5.96 10.40
N GLY A 106 26.98 5.57 11.45
CA GLY A 106 27.39 4.53 12.39
C GLY A 106 28.18 5.02 13.62
N PHE A 107 28.44 6.32 13.75
CA PHE A 107 29.12 6.91 14.90
C PHE A 107 28.18 7.29 16.05
N ALA A 108 26.86 7.24 15.83
CA ALA A 108 25.86 7.79 16.74
C ALA A 108 25.34 6.80 17.80
N GLY A 109 25.87 5.58 17.86
CA GLY A 109 25.41 4.52 18.78
C GLY A 109 23.99 4.00 18.50
N THR A 110 23.37 4.43 17.41
CA THR A 110 22.04 4.02 16.96
C THR A 110 22.01 3.92 15.44
N SER A 111 21.08 3.13 14.90
CA SER A 111 20.76 3.17 13.47
C SER A 111 19.93 4.41 13.14
N SER A 112 20.02 4.89 11.91
CA SER A 112 19.17 5.96 11.37
C SER A 112 18.12 5.43 10.38
N MET A 113 17.05 6.20 10.16
CA MET A 113 16.07 5.91 9.11
C MET A 113 16.74 5.78 7.73
N ALA A 114 17.60 6.75 7.36
CA ALA A 114 18.31 6.73 6.08
C ALA A 114 19.24 5.52 5.97
N GLY A 115 19.95 5.17 7.05
CA GLY A 115 20.83 4.00 7.12
C GLY A 115 20.05 2.69 6.93
N ARG A 116 18.89 2.54 7.60
CA ARG A 116 18.02 1.37 7.47
C ARG A 116 17.44 1.24 6.07
N GLN A 117 16.94 2.34 5.49
CA GLN A 117 16.46 2.36 4.12
C GLN A 117 17.56 1.88 3.16
N LYS A 118 18.78 2.43 3.29
CA LYS A 118 19.92 2.05 2.45
C LYS A 118 20.32 0.58 2.62
N ALA A 119 20.25 0.04 3.84
CA ALA A 119 20.50 -1.37 4.12
C ALA A 119 19.47 -2.27 3.43
N ILE A 120 18.17 -1.94 3.53
CA ILE A 120 17.09 -2.67 2.85
C ILE A 120 17.29 -2.67 1.34
N VAL A 121 17.52 -1.49 0.74
CA VAL A 121 17.74 -1.36 -0.71
C VAL A 121 18.98 -2.14 -1.16
N SER A 122 20.07 -2.09 -0.39
CA SER A 122 21.28 -2.86 -0.70
C SER A 122 21.05 -4.37 -0.70
N LEU A 123 20.28 -4.89 0.27
CA LEU A 123 19.93 -6.30 0.33
C LEU A 123 19.08 -6.73 -0.87
N VAL A 124 18.08 -5.91 -1.22
CA VAL A 124 17.23 -6.14 -2.39
C VAL A 124 18.05 -6.09 -3.69
N HIS A 125 18.97 -5.13 -3.84
CA HIS A 125 19.86 -5.07 -5.00
C HIS A 125 20.75 -6.30 -5.10
N GLY A 126 21.21 -6.85 -3.97
CA GLY A 126 21.93 -8.12 -3.95
C GLY A 126 21.08 -9.29 -4.45
N GLN A 127 19.82 -9.38 -4.01
CA GLN A 127 18.87 -10.42 -4.47
C GLN A 127 18.49 -10.26 -5.94
N LEU A 128 18.47 -9.03 -6.46
CA LEU A 128 18.12 -8.70 -7.84
C LEU A 128 19.36 -8.43 -8.73
N ALA A 129 20.54 -8.91 -8.36
CA ALA A 129 21.78 -8.62 -9.07
C ALA A 129 21.71 -9.04 -10.55
N ASP A 130 21.16 -10.21 -10.85
CA ASP A 130 21.01 -10.71 -12.23
C ASP A 130 19.99 -9.88 -13.03
N VAL A 131 18.88 -9.48 -12.40
CA VAL A 131 17.89 -8.57 -12.99
C VAL A 131 18.55 -7.23 -13.34
N LEU A 132 19.32 -6.64 -12.42
CA LEU A 132 20.04 -5.39 -12.64
C LEU A 132 21.08 -5.51 -13.77
N SER A 133 21.81 -6.62 -13.82
CA SER A 133 22.83 -6.89 -14.85
C SER A 133 22.22 -7.06 -16.25
N ALA A 134 21.13 -7.83 -16.33
CA ALA A 134 20.41 -8.11 -17.57
C ALA A 134 19.78 -6.86 -18.19
N PHE A 135 19.22 -5.98 -17.34
CA PHE A 135 18.52 -4.76 -17.78
C PHE A 135 19.32 -3.48 -17.55
N ARG A 136 20.65 -3.59 -17.45
CA ARG A 136 21.55 -2.43 -17.32
C ARG A 136 21.35 -1.44 -18.48
N LYS A 137 21.67 -0.18 -18.24
CA LYS A 137 21.66 0.85 -19.29
C LYS A 137 22.99 0.86 -20.01
N SER A 138 22.95 0.98 -21.33
CA SER A 138 24.13 1.26 -22.15
C SER A 138 24.74 2.59 -21.71
N THR A 139 26.05 2.59 -21.46
CA THR A 139 26.81 3.79 -21.08
C THR A 139 26.82 4.84 -22.19
N LEU A 140 26.73 4.43 -23.45
CA LEU A 140 26.75 5.32 -24.61
C LEU A 140 25.36 5.91 -24.94
N THR A 141 24.32 5.07 -24.90
CA THR A 141 22.98 5.48 -25.41
C THR A 141 21.96 5.73 -24.30
N GLY A 142 22.26 5.36 -23.05
CA GLY A 142 21.31 5.38 -21.94
C GLY A 142 20.13 4.40 -22.07
N ARG A 143 20.04 3.66 -23.19
CA ARG A 143 18.97 2.68 -23.45
C ARG A 143 19.24 1.40 -22.68
N ARG A 144 18.16 0.72 -22.25
CA ARG A 144 18.27 -0.59 -21.59
C ARG A 144 18.58 -1.69 -22.59
N PHE A 145 19.44 -2.62 -22.18
CA PHE A 145 19.56 -3.92 -22.83
C PHE A 145 18.30 -4.77 -22.59
N ASN A 146 18.11 -5.77 -23.45
CA ASN A 146 17.13 -6.85 -23.29
C ASN A 146 15.67 -6.39 -23.04
N ARG A 147 15.23 -5.29 -23.67
CA ARG A 147 13.83 -4.83 -23.59
C ARG A 147 12.77 -5.92 -23.90
N PRO A 148 12.96 -6.81 -24.90
CA PRO A 148 12.01 -7.90 -25.13
C PRO A 148 11.89 -8.82 -23.90
N LEU A 149 13.02 -9.21 -23.30
CA LEU A 149 13.05 -10.03 -22.08
C LEU A 149 12.34 -9.33 -20.91
N LEU A 150 12.40 -8.00 -20.80
CA LEU A 150 11.67 -7.28 -19.75
C LEU A 150 10.15 -7.42 -19.89
N THR A 151 9.65 -7.50 -21.13
CA THR A 151 8.23 -7.76 -21.39
C THR A 151 7.86 -9.18 -20.94
N ASP A 152 8.73 -10.16 -21.21
CA ASP A 152 8.54 -11.53 -20.74
C ASP A 152 8.59 -11.62 -19.20
N VAL A 153 9.45 -10.85 -18.54
CA VAL A 153 9.50 -10.77 -17.07
C VAL A 153 8.19 -10.22 -16.49
N VAL A 154 7.61 -9.18 -17.11
CA VAL A 154 6.29 -8.64 -16.70
C VAL A 154 5.20 -9.70 -16.84
N ARG A 155 5.19 -10.43 -17.95
CA ARG A 155 4.26 -11.53 -18.22
C ARG A 155 4.36 -12.62 -17.15
N GLU A 156 5.56 -13.15 -16.92
CA GLU A 156 5.81 -14.17 -15.91
C GLU A 156 5.47 -13.67 -14.49
N ALA A 157 5.73 -12.40 -14.18
CA ALA A 157 5.42 -11.81 -12.87
C ALA A 157 3.91 -11.67 -12.60
N LEU A 158 3.09 -11.64 -13.66
CA LEU A 158 1.63 -11.56 -13.59
C LEU A 158 0.93 -12.90 -13.89
N GLY A 159 1.71 -13.99 -13.99
CA GLY A 159 1.18 -15.36 -14.09
C GLY A 159 1.12 -15.95 -15.50
N ASP A 160 1.53 -15.19 -16.53
CA ASP A 160 1.58 -15.69 -17.91
C ASP A 160 2.83 -16.56 -18.13
N ALA A 161 2.66 -17.76 -18.68
CA ALA A 161 3.78 -18.63 -19.04
C ALA A 161 4.36 -18.25 -20.42
N THR A 162 5.50 -17.58 -20.43
CA THR A 162 6.21 -17.17 -21.65
C THR A 162 7.08 -18.28 -22.25
N GLY A 163 7.34 -19.33 -21.47
CA GLY A 163 8.26 -20.41 -21.85
C GLY A 163 9.73 -20.00 -21.85
N LYS A 164 10.07 -18.85 -21.24
CA LYS A 164 11.45 -18.35 -21.09
C LYS A 164 11.95 -18.59 -19.66
N PRO A 165 12.83 -19.59 -19.42
CA PRO A 165 13.31 -19.90 -18.07
C PRO A 165 13.98 -18.71 -17.37
N GLU A 166 14.73 -17.90 -18.12
CA GLU A 166 15.38 -16.68 -17.61
C GLU A 166 14.36 -15.65 -17.14
N ALA A 167 13.32 -15.36 -17.94
CA ALA A 167 12.27 -14.41 -17.58
C ALA A 167 11.50 -14.88 -16.33
N LYS A 168 11.19 -16.19 -16.27
CA LYS A 168 10.52 -16.81 -15.13
C LYS A 168 11.35 -16.71 -13.85
N ALA A 169 12.65 -16.95 -13.92
CA ALA A 169 13.55 -16.83 -12.78
C ALA A 169 13.63 -15.38 -12.28
N MET A 170 13.77 -14.42 -13.19
CA MET A 170 13.81 -12.99 -12.85
C MET A 170 12.48 -12.50 -12.25
N ALA A 171 11.34 -12.93 -12.82
CA ALA A 171 10.02 -12.64 -12.28
C ALA A 171 9.83 -13.21 -10.88
N GLY A 172 10.25 -14.46 -10.66
CA GLY A 172 10.27 -15.09 -9.33
C GLY A 172 11.07 -14.28 -8.32
N ALA A 173 12.31 -13.89 -8.66
CA ALA A 173 13.15 -13.09 -7.78
C ALA A 173 12.50 -11.73 -7.41
N VAL A 174 11.82 -11.08 -8.36
CA VAL A 174 11.07 -9.84 -8.10
C VAL A 174 9.89 -10.09 -7.16
N GLN A 175 9.10 -11.16 -7.38
CA GLN A 175 7.98 -11.49 -6.49
C GLN A 175 8.45 -11.85 -5.08
N ASP A 176 9.56 -12.58 -4.94
CA ASP A 176 10.13 -12.96 -3.64
C ASP A 176 10.59 -11.73 -2.85
N VAL A 177 11.21 -10.76 -3.52
CA VAL A 177 11.56 -9.46 -2.92
C VAL A 177 10.31 -8.71 -2.47
N PHE A 178 9.27 -8.63 -3.31
CA PHE A 178 8.03 -7.96 -2.95
C PHE A 178 7.36 -8.62 -1.74
N GLU A 179 7.35 -9.94 -1.67
CA GLU A 179 6.80 -10.66 -0.54
C GLU A 179 7.62 -10.45 0.73
N THR A 180 8.96 -10.48 0.63
CA THR A 180 9.87 -10.19 1.75
C THR A 180 9.62 -8.79 2.30
N LEU A 181 9.52 -7.78 1.44
CA LEU A 181 9.25 -6.40 1.84
C LEU A 181 7.84 -6.27 2.44
N ARG A 182 6.83 -6.93 1.87
CA ARG A 182 5.44 -6.92 2.38
C ARG A 182 5.38 -7.50 3.80
N GLN A 183 6.02 -8.64 4.03
CA GLN A 183 6.05 -9.29 5.34
C GLN A 183 6.76 -8.42 6.38
N ARG A 184 7.92 -7.83 6.01
CA ARG A 184 8.66 -6.93 6.90
C ARG A 184 7.87 -5.66 7.23
N PHE A 185 7.20 -5.07 6.25
CA PHE A 185 6.31 -3.93 6.47
C PHE A 185 5.17 -4.28 7.43
N ASN A 186 4.57 -5.46 7.29
CA ASN A 186 3.50 -5.90 8.19
C ASN A 186 4.02 -6.15 9.61
N ALA A 187 5.21 -6.75 9.73
CA ALA A 187 5.88 -6.95 11.02
C ALA A 187 6.14 -5.60 11.73
N ALA A 188 6.52 -4.57 10.98
CA ALA A 188 6.74 -3.21 11.49
C ALA A 188 5.46 -2.45 11.88
N GLY A 189 4.26 -3.01 11.66
CA GLY A 189 2.98 -2.41 12.02
C GLY A 189 2.04 -2.16 10.84
N GLY A 190 2.45 -2.51 9.62
CA GLY A 190 1.62 -2.42 8.43
C GLY A 190 0.60 -3.55 8.31
N ALA A 191 -0.32 -3.43 7.34
CA ALA A 191 -1.28 -4.47 7.02
C ALA A 191 -1.55 -4.55 5.51
N ILE A 192 -0.54 -4.90 4.73
CA ILE A 192 -0.65 -5.14 3.30
C ILE A 192 -1.03 -6.61 3.06
N GLY A 193 -2.18 -6.83 2.42
CA GLY A 193 -2.63 -8.16 1.99
C GLY A 193 -1.75 -8.78 0.90
N LYS A 194 -1.68 -10.11 0.85
CA LYS A 194 -1.03 -10.83 -0.24
C LYS A 194 -1.95 -10.86 -1.46
N ILE A 195 -1.36 -10.72 -2.66
CA ILE A 195 -2.08 -10.87 -3.93
C ILE A 195 -1.65 -12.20 -4.54
N GLU A 196 -2.60 -13.12 -4.70
CA GLU A 196 -2.36 -14.41 -5.34
C GLU A 196 -2.19 -14.25 -6.87
N GLY A 197 -1.41 -15.10 -7.52
CA GLY A 197 -1.21 -15.03 -8.98
C GLY A 197 -0.28 -13.91 -9.46
N GLY A 198 0.48 -13.28 -8.56
CA GLY A 198 1.50 -12.28 -8.90
C GLY A 198 1.01 -10.84 -8.79
N TYR A 199 1.96 -9.92 -8.56
CA TYR A 199 1.70 -8.49 -8.43
C TYR A 199 2.81 -7.66 -9.08
N LEU A 200 2.42 -6.63 -9.83
CA LEU A 200 3.36 -5.65 -10.35
C LEU A 200 2.83 -4.22 -10.09
N PRO A 201 3.59 -3.36 -9.39
CA PRO A 201 3.17 -2.00 -9.06
C PRO A 201 3.05 -1.15 -10.32
N GLN A 202 2.03 -0.31 -10.39
CA GLN A 202 1.94 0.72 -11.42
C GLN A 202 2.68 1.98 -10.97
N PHE A 203 3.35 2.63 -11.90
CA PHE A 203 3.91 3.96 -11.66
C PHE A 203 3.36 4.94 -12.69
N HIS A 204 2.50 5.84 -12.25
CA HIS A 204 1.67 6.65 -13.13
C HIS A 204 2.38 7.93 -13.61
N ASP A 205 2.14 8.31 -14.87
CA ASP A 205 2.47 9.64 -15.39
C ASP A 205 1.28 10.59 -15.20
N ALA A 206 1.30 11.35 -14.10
CA ALA A 206 0.26 12.33 -13.78
C ALA A 206 0.00 13.32 -14.93
N ARG A 207 1.02 13.72 -15.71
CA ARG A 207 0.84 14.63 -16.83
C ARG A 207 0.09 13.96 -17.98
N ALA A 208 0.43 12.70 -18.29
CA ALA A 208 -0.29 11.92 -19.29
C ALA A 208 -1.77 11.74 -18.91
N LEU A 209 -2.05 11.42 -17.63
CA LEU A 209 -3.42 11.32 -17.12
C LEU A 209 -4.18 12.66 -17.26
N LEU A 210 -3.57 13.76 -16.83
CA LEU A 210 -4.18 15.10 -16.93
C LEU A 210 -4.47 15.49 -18.38
N ASN A 211 -3.54 15.21 -19.30
CA ASN A 211 -3.70 15.51 -20.72
C ASN A 211 -4.81 14.69 -21.39
N ALA A 212 -4.97 13.42 -21.01
CA ALA A 212 -6.05 12.57 -21.51
C ALA A 212 -7.42 12.99 -20.93
N GLY A 213 -7.43 13.45 -19.68
CA GLY A 213 -8.63 13.78 -18.94
C GLY A 213 -9.26 12.57 -18.25
N LYS A 214 -9.92 12.82 -17.12
CA LYS A 214 -10.46 11.79 -16.21
C LYS A 214 -11.37 10.79 -16.92
N GLN A 215 -12.35 11.27 -17.69
CA GLN A 215 -13.32 10.39 -18.34
C GLN A 215 -12.66 9.46 -19.37
N ALA A 216 -11.78 9.99 -20.22
CA ALA A 216 -11.07 9.21 -21.22
C ALA A 216 -10.14 8.16 -20.57
N TRP A 217 -9.46 8.53 -19.48
CA TRP A 217 -8.67 7.58 -18.70
C TRP A 217 -9.54 6.46 -18.10
N LYS A 218 -10.71 6.78 -17.53
CA LYS A 218 -11.66 5.78 -17.01
C LYS A 218 -12.17 4.85 -18.10
N ASP A 219 -12.53 5.39 -19.27
CA ASP A 219 -12.97 4.60 -20.43
C ASP A 219 -11.87 3.64 -20.90
N PHE A 220 -10.62 4.10 -20.89
CA PHE A 220 -9.47 3.31 -21.29
C PHE A 220 -9.13 2.20 -20.28
N ILE A 221 -9.08 2.50 -18.98
CA ILE A 221 -8.58 1.56 -17.98
C ILE A 221 -9.62 0.48 -17.64
N ARG A 222 -10.92 0.82 -17.62
CA ARG A 222 -12.01 -0.10 -17.25
C ARG A 222 -11.95 -1.48 -17.92
N PRO A 223 -11.81 -1.59 -19.26
CA PRO A 223 -11.75 -2.89 -19.91
C PRO A 223 -10.51 -3.72 -19.56
N LEU A 224 -9.45 -3.09 -19.02
CA LEU A 224 -8.18 -3.73 -18.64
C LEU A 224 -8.19 -4.30 -17.22
N LEU A 225 -9.14 -3.89 -16.39
CA LEU A 225 -9.19 -4.22 -14.96
C LEU A 225 -9.94 -5.52 -14.67
N ASP A 226 -9.41 -6.30 -13.74
CA ASP A 226 -10.10 -7.43 -13.12
C ASP A 226 -10.88 -6.96 -11.89
N VAL A 227 -12.07 -6.44 -12.12
CA VAL A 227 -12.96 -5.89 -11.08
C VAL A 227 -13.35 -6.95 -10.04
N GLU A 228 -13.40 -8.22 -10.42
CA GLU A 228 -13.71 -9.32 -9.48
C GLU A 228 -12.61 -9.56 -8.46
N ARG A 229 -11.37 -9.13 -8.76
CA ARG A 229 -10.24 -9.18 -7.82
C ARG A 229 -10.06 -7.88 -7.04
N MET A 230 -10.67 -6.79 -7.48
CA MET A 230 -10.65 -5.51 -6.78
C MET A 230 -11.61 -5.51 -5.60
N ARG A 231 -11.24 -4.80 -4.54
CA ARG A 231 -12.07 -4.61 -3.35
C ARG A 231 -12.20 -3.13 -3.04
N ASP A 232 -13.33 -2.74 -2.47
CA ASP A 232 -13.55 -1.40 -1.97
C ASP A 232 -12.53 -1.09 -0.87
N PRO A 233 -11.77 0.01 -0.96
CA PRO A 233 -10.78 0.35 0.06
C PRO A 233 -11.41 0.72 1.41
N LEU A 234 -12.68 1.17 1.45
CA LEU A 234 -13.37 1.53 2.69
C LEU A 234 -14.03 0.32 3.36
N THR A 235 -14.62 -0.58 2.57
CA THR A 235 -15.41 -1.69 3.11
C THR A 235 -14.73 -3.05 2.99
N GLY A 236 -13.72 -3.19 2.14
CA GLY A 236 -13.07 -4.46 1.84
C GLY A 236 -13.86 -5.38 0.91
N GLU A 237 -15.01 -4.93 0.42
CA GLU A 237 -15.99 -5.77 -0.29
C GLU A 237 -15.87 -5.67 -1.82
N LYS A 238 -16.58 -6.54 -2.55
CA LYS A 238 -16.63 -6.47 -4.02
C LYS A 238 -17.17 -5.10 -4.48
N LEU A 239 -16.57 -4.54 -5.52
CA LEU A 239 -17.00 -3.26 -6.08
C LEU A 239 -18.30 -3.40 -6.88
N THR A 240 -19.30 -2.60 -6.55
CA THR A 240 -20.44 -2.37 -7.45
C THR A 240 -20.03 -1.46 -8.61
N PRO A 241 -20.76 -1.43 -9.74
CA PRO A 241 -20.44 -0.53 -10.85
C PRO A 241 -20.35 0.94 -10.42
N ALA A 242 -21.32 1.42 -9.63
CA ALA A 242 -21.31 2.79 -9.13
C ALA A 242 -20.10 3.07 -8.21
N ARG A 243 -19.71 2.08 -7.41
CA ARG A 243 -18.58 2.23 -6.50
C ARG A 243 -17.24 2.16 -7.22
N LEU A 244 -17.12 1.31 -8.23
CA LEU A 244 -15.97 1.30 -9.13
C LEU A 244 -15.76 2.68 -9.77
N GLU A 245 -16.82 3.34 -10.24
CA GLU A 245 -16.72 4.68 -10.80
C GLU A 245 -16.14 5.70 -9.81
N GLN A 246 -16.65 5.71 -8.57
CA GLN A 246 -16.17 6.60 -7.52
C GLN A 246 -14.72 6.31 -7.13
N SER A 247 -14.35 5.03 -7.01
CA SER A 247 -12.98 4.63 -6.67
C SER A 247 -12.00 4.98 -7.78
N LEU A 248 -12.41 4.89 -9.06
CA LEU A 248 -11.60 5.34 -10.18
C LEU A 248 -11.49 6.87 -10.20
N ASP A 249 -12.55 7.61 -9.88
CA ASP A 249 -12.48 9.07 -9.74
C ASP A 249 -11.46 9.48 -8.67
N ALA A 250 -11.52 8.85 -7.50
CA ALA A 250 -10.58 9.06 -6.42
C ALA A 250 -9.15 8.70 -6.84
N ALA A 251 -8.95 7.52 -7.45
CA ALA A 251 -7.62 7.10 -7.93
C ALA A 251 -7.01 8.09 -8.92
N PHE A 252 -7.81 8.65 -9.84
CA PHE A 252 -7.35 9.69 -10.76
C PHE A 252 -6.91 10.95 -10.00
N ASP A 253 -7.71 11.42 -9.05
CA ASP A 253 -7.43 12.63 -8.28
C ASP A 253 -6.19 12.43 -7.40
N THR A 254 -6.05 11.29 -6.73
CA THR A 254 -4.84 10.92 -5.96
C THR A 254 -3.60 10.96 -6.85
N VAL A 255 -3.64 10.32 -8.02
CA VAL A 255 -2.47 10.25 -8.92
C VAL A 255 -2.10 11.62 -9.49
N THR A 256 -3.10 12.40 -9.91
CA THR A 256 -2.85 13.68 -10.58
C THR A 256 -2.49 14.82 -9.63
N THR A 257 -2.85 14.69 -8.35
CA THR A 257 -2.51 15.66 -7.30
C THR A 257 -1.32 15.25 -6.44
N ASP A 258 -0.67 14.12 -6.72
CA ASP A 258 0.40 13.55 -5.88
C ASP A 258 -0.07 13.31 -4.43
N GLY A 259 -1.30 12.81 -4.28
CA GLY A 259 -1.95 12.55 -2.99
C GLY A 259 -2.37 13.79 -2.21
N TRP A 260 -2.28 14.99 -2.78
CA TRP A 260 -2.78 16.20 -2.12
C TRP A 260 -4.30 16.24 -1.99
N ALA A 261 -5.03 15.61 -2.90
CA ALA A 261 -6.49 15.49 -2.82
C ALA A 261 -6.96 14.73 -1.56
N ASP A 262 -6.18 13.75 -1.10
CA ASP A 262 -6.52 12.90 0.05
C ASP A 262 -6.03 13.46 1.40
N ARG A 263 -5.31 14.59 1.39
CA ARG A 263 -4.90 15.28 2.62
C ARG A 263 -6.09 15.99 3.24
N THR A 264 -6.79 15.29 4.15
CA THR A 264 -7.64 15.97 5.12
C THR A 264 -6.76 16.83 6.03
N ALA A 265 -7.03 18.14 6.05
CA ALA A 265 -6.41 19.07 7.00
C ALA A 265 -6.95 18.77 8.41
N GLN A 266 -6.41 17.75 9.08
CA GLN A 266 -6.76 17.45 10.46
C GLN A 266 -5.89 18.30 11.42
N ARG A 267 -6.54 18.97 12.38
CA ARG A 267 -5.89 19.75 13.46
C ARG A 267 -5.24 18.88 14.54
N THR A 268 -5.38 17.56 14.44
CA THR A 268 -4.85 16.60 15.42
C THR A 268 -3.72 15.81 14.76
N PRO A 269 -2.51 15.72 15.37
CA PRO A 269 -1.41 14.94 14.83
C PRO A 269 -1.66 13.45 15.06
N GLN A 270 -2.66 12.88 14.40
CA GLN A 270 -2.92 11.45 14.44
C GLN A 270 -1.95 10.77 13.47
N GLY A 271 -0.85 10.28 14.04
CA GLY A 271 0.21 9.43 13.49
C GLY A 271 0.33 9.33 11.97
N ARG A 272 1.35 10.01 11.41
CA ARG A 272 1.86 9.78 10.03
C ARG A 272 2.01 8.28 9.69
N ALA A 273 2.30 7.42 10.67
CA ALA A 273 2.42 5.97 10.51
C ALA A 273 1.11 5.27 10.09
N GLY A 274 -0.05 5.73 10.59
CA GLY A 274 -1.35 5.15 10.21
C GLY A 274 -1.75 5.48 8.77
N MET A 275 -1.41 6.70 8.31
CA MET A 275 -1.59 7.09 6.91
C MET A 275 -0.63 6.34 5.98
N LEU A 276 0.64 6.15 6.38
CA LEU A 276 1.62 5.37 5.59
C LEU A 276 1.20 3.90 5.43
N ALA A 277 0.65 3.28 6.49
CA ALA A 277 0.15 1.91 6.45
C ALA A 277 -1.04 1.72 5.49
N ALA A 278 -1.95 2.70 5.42
CA ALA A 278 -3.10 2.67 4.53
C ALA A 278 -2.72 2.97 3.06
N GLN A 279 -1.84 3.95 2.81
CA GLN A 279 -1.44 4.39 1.47
C GLN A 279 -0.93 3.24 0.58
N ARG A 280 -0.20 2.27 1.14
CA ARG A 280 0.33 1.15 0.36
C ARG A 280 -0.72 0.12 -0.02
N ALA A 281 -1.80 0.00 0.74
CA ALA A 281 -2.96 -0.81 0.34
C ALA A 281 -3.68 -0.14 -0.84
N ASP A 282 -3.78 1.19 -0.85
CA ASP A 282 -4.44 1.95 -1.92
C ASP A 282 -3.68 1.88 -3.26
N HIS A 283 -2.34 1.89 -3.25
CA HIS A 283 -1.52 1.69 -4.46
C HIS A 283 -1.63 0.29 -5.08
N ARG A 284 -2.37 -0.62 -4.45
CA ARG A 284 -2.63 -1.98 -4.94
C ARG A 284 -4.09 -2.15 -5.37
N PHE A 285 -4.85 -1.06 -5.45
CA PHE A 285 -6.26 -1.08 -5.82
C PHE A 285 -6.50 -1.54 -7.27
N LEU A 286 -5.64 -1.13 -8.21
CA LEU A 286 -5.80 -1.45 -9.62
C LEU A 286 -5.25 -2.85 -9.93
N HIS A 287 -6.16 -3.82 -10.10
CA HIS A 287 -5.85 -5.16 -10.56
C HIS A 287 -6.12 -5.27 -12.06
N PHE A 288 -5.10 -5.63 -12.85
CA PHE A 288 -5.24 -5.88 -14.28
C PHE A 288 -5.64 -7.34 -14.54
N LYS A 289 -6.41 -7.57 -15.60
CA LYS A 289 -6.83 -8.93 -16.03
C LYS A 289 -5.65 -9.82 -16.38
N ASP A 290 -4.66 -9.24 -17.04
CA ASP A 290 -3.51 -9.94 -17.59
C ASP A 290 -2.33 -8.96 -17.75
N ALA A 291 -1.18 -9.52 -18.15
CA ALA A 291 0.01 -8.73 -18.41
C ALA A 291 -0.15 -7.79 -19.60
N ASP A 292 -0.97 -8.13 -20.60
CA ASP A 292 -1.22 -7.29 -21.76
C ASP A 292 -1.95 -5.99 -21.38
N GLY A 293 -2.97 -6.09 -20.53
CA GLY A 293 -3.67 -4.94 -19.97
C GLY A 293 -2.73 -4.05 -19.14
N TRP A 294 -1.88 -4.67 -18.32
CA TRP A 294 -0.89 -3.93 -17.53
C TRP A 294 0.13 -3.21 -18.44
N LEU A 295 0.69 -3.90 -19.44
CA LEU A 295 1.68 -3.35 -20.37
C LEU A 295 1.09 -2.21 -21.21
N LYS A 296 -0.12 -2.40 -21.73
CA LYS A 296 -0.87 -1.40 -22.49
C LYS A 296 -1.16 -0.16 -21.64
N TYR A 297 -1.50 -0.35 -20.36
CA TYR A 297 -1.66 0.76 -19.43
C TYR A 297 -0.35 1.49 -19.16
N ASN A 298 0.73 0.75 -18.90
CA ASN A 298 2.04 1.33 -18.62
C ASN A 298 2.59 2.10 -19.84
N GLU A 299 2.30 1.67 -21.07
CA GLU A 299 2.69 2.39 -22.28
C GLU A 299 2.02 3.78 -22.39
N GLN A 300 0.73 3.88 -22.06
CA GLN A 300 -0.02 5.14 -22.18
C GLN A 300 0.11 6.05 -20.97
N PHE A 301 0.08 5.47 -19.78
CA PHE A 301 -0.08 6.18 -18.51
C PHE A 301 1.01 5.84 -17.49
N GLY A 302 2.01 5.04 -17.87
CA GLY A 302 3.14 4.70 -17.03
C GLY A 302 4.27 5.72 -17.15
N LYS A 303 5.01 5.94 -16.06
CA LYS A 303 6.15 6.86 -16.01
C LYS A 303 7.48 6.11 -16.07
N GLY A 304 7.82 5.63 -17.27
CA GLY A 304 9.06 4.92 -17.57
C GLY A 304 8.85 3.43 -17.84
N ASP A 305 9.94 2.65 -17.76
CA ASP A 305 9.88 1.21 -18.01
C ASP A 305 9.44 0.41 -16.78
N PRO A 306 8.96 -0.85 -16.95
CA PRO A 306 8.51 -1.68 -15.85
C PRO A 306 9.54 -1.89 -14.74
N LEU A 307 10.82 -1.92 -15.09
CA LEU A 307 11.89 -2.07 -14.11
C LEU A 307 12.00 -0.84 -13.21
N LYS A 308 11.76 0.35 -13.74
CA LYS A 308 11.69 1.56 -12.92
C LYS A 308 10.54 1.47 -11.90
N ALA A 309 9.36 1.03 -12.31
CA ALA A 309 8.22 0.84 -11.40
C ALA A 309 8.54 -0.16 -10.28
N ILE A 310 9.23 -1.27 -10.60
CA ILE A 310 9.72 -2.25 -9.60
C ILE A 310 10.63 -1.57 -8.58
N PHE A 311 11.66 -0.84 -9.02
CA PHE A 311 12.62 -0.24 -8.09
C PHE A 311 12.06 0.97 -7.33
N GLU A 312 11.15 1.76 -7.90
CA GLU A 312 10.46 2.81 -7.16
C GLU A 312 9.54 2.22 -6.07
N HIS A 313 8.89 1.09 -6.33
CA HIS A 313 8.15 0.36 -5.30
C HIS A 313 9.07 -0.16 -4.20
N VAL A 314 10.20 -0.79 -4.55
CA VAL A 314 11.21 -1.25 -3.58
C VAL A 314 11.71 -0.08 -2.71
N ASN A 315 12.10 1.03 -3.33
CA ASN A 315 12.61 2.20 -2.61
C ASN A 315 11.53 2.80 -1.69
N GLY A 316 10.28 2.86 -2.16
CA GLY A 316 9.15 3.30 -1.37
C GLY A 316 8.90 2.42 -0.15
N MET A 317 8.82 1.09 -0.35
CA MET A 317 8.67 0.11 0.73
C MET A 317 9.83 0.20 1.72
N ALA A 318 11.07 0.29 1.24
CA ALA A 318 12.25 0.40 2.08
C ALA A 318 12.22 1.65 2.97
N ARG A 319 11.80 2.80 2.41
CA ARG A 319 11.65 4.05 3.16
C ARG A 319 10.58 3.92 4.24
N ASP A 320 9.43 3.36 3.89
CA ASP A 320 8.31 3.28 4.83
C ASP A 320 8.60 2.25 5.94
N ILE A 321 9.21 1.10 5.61
CA ILE A 321 9.72 0.14 6.60
C ILE A 321 10.73 0.81 7.52
N ALA A 322 11.72 1.53 6.97
CA ALA A 322 12.74 2.18 7.78
C ALA A 322 12.14 3.22 8.75
N ALA A 323 11.12 3.97 8.31
CA ALA A 323 10.41 4.92 9.15
C ALA A 323 9.55 4.24 10.23
N MET A 324 8.98 3.07 9.95
CA MET A 324 8.15 2.33 10.92
C MET A 324 8.97 1.55 11.94
N GLU A 325 10.15 1.06 11.53
CA GLU A 325 11.03 0.33 12.43
C GLU A 325 11.81 1.27 13.36
N GLN A 326 12.10 2.50 12.92
CA GLN A 326 12.92 3.47 13.67
C GLN A 326 12.23 3.87 14.97
#